data_AF-A0A516P6D9-F1
#
_entry.id   AF-A0A516P6D9-F1
#
_cell.length_a   1.000
_cell.length_b   1.000
_cell.length_c   1.000
_cell.angle_alpha   90.00
_cell.angle_beta   90.00
_cell.angle_gamma   90.00
#
_symmetry.space_group_name_H-M   'P 1'
#
loop_
_entity.id
_entity.type
_entity.pdbx_description
1 polymer ?
#
loop_
_entity_poly.entity_id
_entity_poly.type
_entity_poly.pdbx_seq_one_letter_code
_entity_poly.pdbx_strand_id
1 'polypeptide(L)'
;MKTFEVFTEKKRTENAILVSAFVDEVGKEETFFVPLSKLEIQDKKLLIDDDFWSSKLEEIKNPAPEKMITMISALYDKGEKSTKVAVKARLKSFDKVNEVWLFLPNSKVASMEDITEVEDEPQFKITLPEWVYNSALKSALEYQLTNFWNKDIEEDQKYTVEDFTIIEN
;
A
#
# COMPACT_ATOMS: atom_id res chain seq x y z
N MET A 1 16.51 -28.12 5.17
CA MET A 1 16.03 -27.13 4.20
C MET A 1 14.57 -27.44 3.89
N LYS A 2 13.69 -26.45 3.99
CA LYS A 2 12.31 -26.57 3.49
C LYS A 2 12.38 -26.64 1.97
N THR A 3 11.67 -27.59 1.38
CA THR A 3 11.63 -27.77 -0.08
C THR A 3 10.21 -27.55 -0.58
N PHE A 4 10.06 -26.70 -1.59
CA PHE A 4 8.83 -26.55 -2.35
C PHE A 4 9.02 -27.19 -3.73
N GLU A 5 8.29 -28.27 -3.97
CA GLU A 5 8.30 -29.01 -5.24
C GLU A 5 7.62 -28.21 -6.37
N VAL A 6 6.68 -27.34 -6.01
CA VAL A 6 5.97 -26.45 -6.94
C VAL A 6 5.96 -25.05 -6.34
N PHE A 7 6.51 -24.08 -7.08
CA PHE A 7 6.45 -22.67 -6.76
C PHE A 7 6.37 -21.82 -8.03
N THR A 8 5.85 -20.61 -7.90
CA THR A 8 5.83 -19.59 -8.97
C THR A 8 6.61 -18.37 -8.51
N GLU A 9 7.66 -18.00 -9.23
CA GLU A 9 8.33 -16.73 -9.03
C GLU A 9 7.48 -15.59 -9.62
N LYS A 10 7.01 -14.67 -8.77
CA LYS A 10 6.19 -13.52 -9.18
C LYS A 10 7.03 -12.28 -9.48
N LYS A 11 8.12 -12.09 -8.74
CA LYS A 11 9.00 -10.93 -8.88
C LYS A 11 10.40 -11.27 -8.37
N ARG A 12 11.43 -10.70 -8.98
CA ARG A 12 12.82 -10.77 -8.52
C ARG A 12 13.40 -9.37 -8.35
N THR A 13 14.16 -9.19 -7.28
CA THR A 13 15.01 -8.02 -7.03
C THR A 13 16.46 -8.48 -6.94
N GLU A 14 17.39 -7.53 -6.79
CA GLU A 14 18.81 -7.85 -6.58
C GLU A 14 19.07 -8.68 -5.32
N ASN A 15 18.17 -8.63 -4.33
CA ASN A 15 18.38 -9.22 -3.01
C ASN A 15 17.37 -10.32 -2.63
N ALA A 16 16.23 -10.40 -3.31
CA ALA A 16 15.16 -11.33 -2.94
C ALA A 16 14.27 -11.72 -4.13
N ILE A 17 13.50 -12.79 -3.95
CA ILE A 17 12.41 -13.17 -4.85
C ILE A 17 11.08 -13.19 -4.09
N LEU A 18 10.02 -12.78 -4.77
CA LEU A 18 8.64 -12.99 -4.35
C LEU A 18 8.15 -14.29 -4.98
N VAL A 19 7.78 -15.27 -4.14
CA VAL A 19 7.31 -16.59 -4.59
C VAL A 19 5.88 -16.82 -4.13
N SER A 20 5.12 -17.54 -4.97
CA SER A 20 3.84 -18.16 -4.63
C SER A 20 4.07 -19.65 -4.49
N ALA A 21 3.72 -20.24 -3.35
CA ALA A 21 3.81 -21.68 -3.14
C ALA A 21 2.73 -22.15 -2.16
N PHE A 22 2.31 -23.41 -2.29
CA PHE A 22 1.44 -24.03 -1.32
C PHE A 22 2.23 -24.33 -0.04
N VAL A 23 1.72 -23.86 1.10
CA VAL A 23 2.36 -24.07 2.41
C VAL A 23 1.52 -25.05 3.20
N ASP A 24 1.98 -26.31 3.25
CA ASP A 24 1.28 -27.42 3.91
C ASP A 24 0.93 -27.11 5.37
N GLU A 25 1.82 -26.41 6.07
CA GLU A 25 1.67 -26.07 7.49
C GLU A 25 0.51 -25.11 7.78
N VAL A 26 -0.01 -24.39 6.77
CA VAL A 26 -1.20 -23.53 6.88
C VAL A 26 -2.32 -23.91 5.90
N GLY A 27 -2.10 -24.91 5.05
CA GLY A 27 -3.11 -25.48 4.15
C GLY A 27 -3.61 -24.55 3.06
N LYS A 28 -2.82 -23.56 2.64
CA LYS A 28 -3.20 -22.59 1.60
C LYS A 28 -2.01 -22.14 0.75
N GLU A 29 -2.31 -21.55 -0.40
CA GLU A 29 -1.31 -20.90 -1.23
C GLU A 29 -0.91 -19.56 -0.60
N GLU A 30 0.39 -19.38 -0.39
CA GLU A 30 0.95 -18.18 0.21
C GLU A 30 1.91 -17.48 -0.74
N THR A 31 1.97 -16.15 -0.63
CA THR A 31 2.90 -15.32 -1.39
C THR A 31 3.84 -14.59 -0.44
N PHE A 32 5.14 -14.87 -0.53
CA PHE A 32 6.13 -14.33 0.40
C PHE A 32 7.48 -14.05 -0.25
N PHE A 33 8.23 -13.14 0.35
CA PHE A 33 9.60 -12.83 -0.06
C PHE A 33 10.60 -13.80 0.57
N VAL A 34 11.60 -14.19 -0.22
CA VAL A 34 12.73 -15.02 0.20
C VAL A 34 14.03 -14.34 -0.25
N PRO A 35 14.97 -14.01 0.66
CA PRO A 35 16.27 -13.48 0.31
C PRO A 35 17.07 -14.46 -0.55
N LEU A 36 17.78 -13.96 -1.57
CA LEU A 36 18.63 -14.80 -2.44
C LEU A 36 19.73 -15.54 -1.65
N SER A 37 20.17 -14.98 -0.52
CA SER A 37 21.15 -15.61 0.39
C SER A 37 20.58 -16.77 1.23
N LYS A 38 19.26 -16.96 1.23
CA LYS A 38 18.53 -17.95 2.04
C LYS A 38 17.83 -19.01 1.21
N LEU A 39 18.06 -19.03 -0.11
CA LEU A 39 17.42 -19.97 -1.01
C LEU A 39 18.41 -20.59 -1.99
N GLU A 40 18.02 -21.75 -2.50
CA GLU A 40 18.65 -22.41 -3.63
C GLU A 40 17.55 -22.91 -4.58
N ILE A 41 17.75 -22.75 -5.90
CA ILE A 41 16.82 -23.26 -6.91
C ILE A 41 17.52 -24.40 -7.64
N GLN A 42 17.02 -25.63 -7.49
CA GLN A 42 17.54 -26.83 -8.14
C GLN A 42 16.41 -27.54 -8.87
N ASP A 43 16.54 -27.80 -10.18
CA ASP A 43 15.60 -28.62 -10.96
C ASP A 43 14.11 -28.31 -10.73
N LYS A 44 13.77 -27.01 -10.67
CA LYS A 44 12.42 -26.45 -10.40
C LYS A 44 11.91 -26.58 -8.97
N LYS A 45 12.74 -27.04 -8.04
CA LYS A 45 12.47 -26.99 -6.61
C LYS A 45 13.03 -25.71 -6.01
N LEU A 46 12.30 -25.14 -5.07
CA LEU A 46 12.79 -24.05 -4.23
C LEU A 46 13.18 -24.61 -2.87
N LEU A 47 14.47 -24.58 -2.57
CA LEU A 47 15.02 -24.95 -1.27
C LEU A 47 15.22 -23.67 -0.47
N ILE A 48 14.71 -23.65 0.75
CA ILE A 48 14.82 -22.53 1.68
C ILE A 48 15.53 -23.02 2.94
N ASP A 49 16.46 -22.20 3.44
CA ASP A 49 17.12 -22.36 4.73
C ASP A 49 16.10 -22.61 5.86
N ASP A 50 16.34 -23.60 6.72
CA ASP A 50 15.37 -24.00 7.76
C ASP A 50 15.16 -22.91 8.82
N ASP A 51 16.23 -22.20 9.18
CA ASP A 51 16.17 -21.12 10.16
C ASP A 51 15.31 -19.97 9.63
N PHE A 52 15.52 -19.57 8.38
CA PHE A 52 14.68 -18.59 7.72
C PHE A 52 13.24 -19.08 7.57
N TRP A 53 13.03 -20.34 7.13
CA TRP A 53 11.69 -20.89 6.96
C TRP A 53 10.91 -20.95 8.28
N SER A 54 11.55 -21.35 9.37
CA SER A 54 10.89 -21.42 10.68
C SER A 54 10.40 -20.05 11.13
N SER A 55 11.24 -19.02 11.02
CA SER A 55 10.82 -17.63 11.29
C SER A 55 9.70 -17.20 10.35
N LYS A 56 9.80 -17.53 9.06
CA LYS A 56 8.82 -17.11 8.05
C LYS A 56 7.47 -17.78 8.24
N LEU A 57 7.47 -19.05 8.64
CA LEU A 57 6.26 -19.80 8.91
C LEU A 57 5.51 -19.22 10.12
N GLU A 58 6.22 -18.80 11.16
CA GLU A 58 5.61 -18.09 12.29
C GLU A 58 4.99 -16.77 11.86
N GLU A 59 5.63 -15.99 10.97
CA GLU A 59 5.01 -14.79 10.38
C GLU A 59 3.74 -15.12 9.57
N ILE A 60 3.72 -16.24 8.85
CA ILE A 60 2.56 -16.66 8.04
C ILE A 60 1.41 -17.13 8.94
N LYS A 61 1.70 -17.86 10.02
CA LYS A 61 0.70 -18.32 11.00
C LYS A 61 0.16 -17.18 11.85
N ASN A 62 1.03 -16.26 12.23
CA ASN A 62 0.76 -15.12 13.10
C ASN A 62 1.09 -13.83 12.35
N PRO A 63 0.32 -13.46 11.31
CA PRO A 63 0.56 -12.23 10.57
C PRO A 63 0.51 -11.06 11.55
N ALA A 64 1.54 -10.20 11.48
CA ALA A 64 1.57 -9.00 12.29
C ALA A 64 0.27 -8.22 12.06
N PRO A 65 -0.37 -7.70 13.13
CA PRO A 65 -1.59 -6.93 12.99
C PRO A 65 -1.33 -5.76 12.04
N GLU A 66 -2.13 -5.70 10.99
CA GLU A 66 -2.03 -4.65 9.98
C GLU A 66 -2.31 -3.32 10.67
N LYS A 67 -1.37 -2.37 10.62
CA LYS A 67 -1.57 -1.05 11.21
C LYS A 67 -2.69 -0.35 10.46
N MET A 68 -3.80 -0.13 11.15
CA MET A 68 -4.97 0.55 10.61
C MET A 68 -4.88 2.04 10.92
N ILE A 69 -5.37 2.87 9.99
CA ILE A 69 -5.59 4.29 10.21
C ILE A 69 -7.05 4.63 9.97
N THR A 70 -7.47 5.77 10.51
CA THR A 70 -8.77 6.37 10.19
C THR A 70 -8.53 7.72 9.54
N MET A 71 -9.18 7.95 8.40
CA MET A 71 -9.15 9.22 7.69
C MET A 71 -10.56 9.82 7.61
N ILE A 72 -10.64 11.15 7.58
CA ILE A 72 -11.87 11.88 7.32
C ILE A 72 -11.83 12.42 5.90
N SER A 73 -12.86 12.13 5.12
CA SER A 73 -12.98 12.56 3.74
C SER A 73 -14.27 13.31 3.49
N ALA A 74 -14.20 14.36 2.67
CA ALA A 74 -15.39 15.06 2.17
C ALA A 74 -16.09 14.31 1.01
N LEU A 75 -15.50 13.21 0.53
CA LEU A 75 -15.97 12.46 -0.61
C LEU A 75 -15.85 10.96 -0.35
N TYR A 76 -16.92 10.22 -0.60
CA TYR A 76 -16.90 8.76 -0.67
C TYR A 76 -17.71 8.31 -1.88
N ASP A 77 -17.02 8.11 -3.00
CA ASP A 77 -17.63 7.64 -4.26
C ASP A 77 -17.16 6.22 -4.56
N LYS A 78 -18.02 5.23 -4.28
CA LYS A 78 -17.70 3.81 -4.39
C LYS A 78 -17.90 3.33 -5.82
N GLY A 79 -16.80 3.11 -6.54
CA GLY A 79 -16.80 2.45 -7.84
C GLY A 79 -16.81 0.92 -7.75
N GLU A 80 -16.68 0.25 -8.91
CA GLU A 80 -16.68 -1.22 -9.00
C GLU A 80 -15.50 -1.86 -8.27
N LYS A 81 -14.29 -1.33 -8.46
CA LYS A 81 -13.03 -1.89 -7.92
C LYS A 81 -12.39 -1.03 -6.84
N SER A 82 -12.63 0.27 -6.88
CA SER A 82 -12.05 1.24 -5.96
C SER A 82 -13.05 2.32 -5.57
N THR A 83 -12.87 2.84 -4.37
CA THR A 83 -13.56 4.02 -3.85
C THR A 83 -12.68 5.24 -4.08
N LYS A 84 -13.25 6.27 -4.69
CA LYS A 84 -12.65 7.59 -4.77
C LYS A 84 -12.95 8.36 -3.48
N VAL A 85 -11.91 8.90 -2.87
CA VAL A 85 -12.00 9.74 -1.67
C VAL A 85 -11.18 11.01 -1.85
N ALA A 86 -11.46 12.04 -1.07
CA ALA A 86 -10.77 13.31 -1.09
C ALA A 86 -9.96 13.53 0.20
N VAL A 87 -8.73 14.03 0.06
CA VAL A 87 -7.92 14.55 1.17
C VAL A 87 -7.48 15.97 0.87
N LYS A 88 -7.35 16.80 1.90
CA LYS A 88 -6.80 18.16 1.75
C LYS A 88 -5.29 18.10 1.90
N ALA A 89 -4.57 18.64 0.94
CA ALA A 89 -3.12 18.75 0.97
C ALA A 89 -2.68 20.18 0.63
N ARG A 90 -1.65 20.65 1.33
CA ARG A 90 -1.03 21.96 1.10
C ARG A 90 0.43 21.74 0.71
N LEU A 91 0.84 22.36 -0.39
CA LEU A 91 2.26 22.42 -0.77
C LEU A 91 2.94 23.50 0.08
N LYS A 92 4.01 23.20 0.81
CA LYS A 92 4.62 24.11 1.81
C LYS A 92 4.98 25.50 1.25
N SER A 93 5.36 25.60 -0.01
CA SER A 93 5.71 26.85 -0.69
C SER A 93 4.51 27.70 -1.11
N PHE A 94 3.29 27.14 -1.11
CA PHE A 94 2.06 27.83 -1.48
C PHE A 94 1.02 27.68 -0.36
N ASP A 95 0.48 28.80 0.13
CA ASP A 95 -0.57 28.75 1.16
C ASP A 95 -1.96 28.37 0.62
N LYS A 96 -1.99 27.58 -0.47
CA LYS A 96 -3.22 27.08 -1.08
C LYS A 96 -3.43 25.62 -0.69
N VAL A 97 -4.54 25.37 -0.02
CA VAL A 97 -5.06 24.02 0.22
C VAL A 97 -5.70 23.50 -1.06
N ASN A 98 -5.31 22.31 -1.49
CA ASN A 98 -5.87 21.65 -2.66
C ASN A 98 -6.53 20.33 -2.22
N GLU A 99 -7.59 19.98 -2.92
CA GLU A 99 -8.20 18.67 -2.80
C GLU A 99 -7.43 17.68 -3.68
N VAL A 100 -6.96 16.60 -3.06
CA VAL A 100 -6.26 15.50 -3.72
C VAL A 100 -7.15 14.27 -3.66
N TRP A 101 -7.39 13.66 -4.82
CA TRP A 101 -8.21 12.45 -4.90
C TRP A 101 -7.37 11.20 -4.72
N LEU A 102 -7.79 10.33 -3.82
CA LEU A 102 -7.22 9.02 -3.60
C LEU A 102 -8.16 7.96 -4.14
N PHE A 103 -7.60 6.89 -4.70
CA PHE A 103 -8.35 5.72 -5.15
C PHE A 103 -7.98 4.52 -4.27
N LEU A 104 -8.90 4.15 -3.39
CA LEU A 104 -8.71 3.08 -2.41
C LEU A 104 -9.34 1.78 -2.93
N PRO A 105 -8.64 0.64 -2.95
CA PRO A 105 -9.26 -0.63 -3.32
C PRO A 105 -10.43 -0.98 -2.39
N ASN A 106 -11.58 -1.33 -2.95
CA ASN A 106 -12.78 -1.65 -2.15
C ASN A 106 -12.53 -2.77 -1.14
N SER A 107 -11.71 -3.76 -1.50
CA SER A 107 -11.33 -4.90 -0.66
C SER A 107 -10.44 -4.55 0.53
N LYS A 108 -9.94 -3.31 0.60
CA LYS A 108 -9.05 -2.83 1.67
C LYS A 108 -9.69 -1.80 2.59
N VAL A 109 -10.91 -1.36 2.29
CA VAL A 109 -11.68 -0.52 3.22
C VAL A 109 -12.27 -1.42 4.30
N ALA A 110 -11.81 -1.27 5.54
CA ALA A 110 -12.28 -2.07 6.66
C ALA A 110 -13.63 -1.59 7.18
N SER A 111 -13.84 -0.27 7.26
CA SER A 111 -15.12 0.32 7.61
C SER A 111 -15.28 1.71 6.99
N MET A 112 -16.52 2.13 6.84
CA MET A 112 -16.92 3.48 6.47
C MET A 112 -18.14 3.87 7.32
N GLU A 113 -18.09 5.07 7.89
CA GLU A 113 -19.18 5.70 8.63
C GLU A 113 -19.44 7.09 8.05
N ASP A 114 -20.69 7.37 7.70
CA ASP A 114 -21.15 8.71 7.34
C ASP A 114 -21.42 9.47 8.65
N ILE A 115 -20.61 10.50 8.90
CA ILE A 115 -20.62 11.30 10.13
C ILE A 115 -21.14 12.72 9.87
N THR A 116 -21.97 12.90 8.83
CA THR A 116 -22.53 14.20 8.49
C THR A 116 -23.54 14.67 9.56
N GLU A 117 -23.14 15.61 10.44
CA GLU A 117 -23.92 16.03 11.63
C GLU A 117 -24.93 17.20 11.40
N VAL A 118 -25.42 17.40 10.18
CA VAL A 118 -26.45 18.39 9.75
C VAL A 118 -25.88 19.75 9.27
N GLU A 119 -26.32 20.15 8.06
CA GLU A 119 -26.02 21.38 7.29
C GLU A 119 -24.61 21.49 6.63
N ASP A 120 -24.48 20.72 5.54
CA ASP A 120 -23.83 21.10 4.26
C ASP A 120 -22.35 20.86 3.98
N GLU A 121 -21.67 19.95 4.68
CA GLU A 121 -20.48 19.29 4.11
C GLU A 121 -20.50 17.78 4.37
N PRO A 122 -20.57 16.92 3.33
CA PRO A 122 -20.48 15.47 3.50
C PRO A 122 -19.18 15.11 4.22
N GLN A 123 -19.24 14.27 5.24
CA GLN A 123 -18.05 13.79 5.94
C GLN A 123 -18.11 12.28 6.18
N PHE A 124 -17.07 11.59 5.73
CA PHE A 124 -16.95 10.14 5.80
C PHE A 124 -15.72 9.77 6.61
N LYS A 125 -15.93 8.98 7.65
CA LYS A 125 -14.87 8.38 8.45
C LYS A 125 -14.55 7.00 7.90
N ILE A 126 -13.33 6.81 7.43
CA ILE A 126 -12.91 5.62 6.67
C ILE A 126 -11.72 4.98 7.38
N THR A 127 -11.85 3.70 7.71
CA THR A 127 -10.77 2.92 8.32
C THR A 127 -10.19 1.95 7.30
N LEU A 128 -8.86 1.95 7.15
CA LEU A 128 -8.13 1.13 6.18
C LEU A 128 -6.67 0.89 6.63
N PRO A 129 -5.95 -0.06 6.00
CA PRO A 129 -4.53 -0.24 6.27
C PRO A 129 -3.70 1.01 5.95
N GLU A 130 -2.77 1.35 6.83
CA GLU A 130 -1.88 2.52 6.70
C GLU A 130 -1.11 2.50 5.38
N TRP A 131 -0.59 1.35 4.96
CA TRP A 131 0.18 1.24 3.74
C TRP A 131 -0.67 1.49 2.48
N VAL A 132 -1.97 1.13 2.50
CA VAL A 132 -2.90 1.40 1.39
C VAL A 132 -3.11 2.89 1.26
N TYR A 133 -3.34 3.58 2.38
CA TYR A 133 -3.47 5.03 2.41
C TYR A 133 -2.19 5.72 1.93
N ASN A 134 -1.04 5.37 2.49
CA ASN A 134 0.25 5.97 2.14
C ASN A 134 0.60 5.74 0.66
N SER A 135 0.33 4.54 0.13
CA SER A 135 0.52 4.25 -1.29
C SER A 135 -0.40 5.08 -2.18
N ALA A 136 -1.70 5.17 -1.85
CA ALA A 136 -2.66 5.94 -2.63
C ALA A 136 -2.33 7.44 -2.60
N LEU A 137 -1.96 7.96 -1.43
CA LEU A 137 -1.55 9.35 -1.25
C LEU A 137 -0.30 9.68 -2.05
N LYS A 138 0.73 8.85 -1.94
CA LYS A 138 1.98 9.03 -2.69
C LYS A 138 1.70 9.08 -4.19
N SER A 139 0.97 8.10 -4.73
CA SER A 139 0.64 8.06 -6.15
C SER A 139 -0.19 9.27 -6.60
N ALA A 140 -1.12 9.74 -5.77
CA ALA A 140 -1.92 10.92 -6.10
C ALA A 140 -1.06 12.21 -6.12
N LEU A 141 -0.17 12.39 -5.13
CA LEU A 141 0.73 13.55 -5.08
C LEU A 141 1.77 13.52 -6.21
N GLU A 142 2.35 12.35 -6.52
CA GLU A 142 3.23 12.18 -7.68
C GLU A 142 2.52 12.56 -8.98
N TYR A 143 1.28 12.11 -9.17
CA TYR A 143 0.48 12.50 -10.33
C TYR A 143 0.31 14.02 -10.41
N GLN A 144 -0.02 14.67 -9.30
CA GLN A 144 -0.23 16.11 -9.29
C GLN A 144 1.07 16.89 -9.55
N LEU A 145 2.18 16.43 -8.98
CA LEU A 145 3.52 16.97 -9.24
C LEU A 145 3.87 16.88 -10.72
N THR A 146 3.74 15.69 -11.32
CA THR A 146 4.10 15.47 -12.73
C THR A 146 3.23 16.27 -13.69
N ASN A 147 1.92 16.39 -13.42
CA ASN A 147 0.98 16.96 -14.39
C ASN A 147 0.69 18.46 -14.20
N PHE A 148 0.96 19.01 -13.01
CA PHE A 148 0.62 20.40 -12.69
C PHE A 148 1.80 21.17 -12.10
N TRP A 149 2.30 20.77 -10.92
CA TRP A 149 3.23 21.63 -10.18
C TRP A 149 4.64 21.67 -10.75
N ASN A 150 5.16 20.56 -11.28
CA ASN A 150 6.52 20.50 -11.83
C ASN A 150 6.57 20.61 -13.35
N LYS A 151 5.43 20.89 -14.00
CA LYS A 151 5.31 20.82 -15.46
C LYS A 151 6.24 21.80 -16.18
N ASP A 152 6.38 23.01 -15.64
CA ASP A 152 7.11 24.12 -16.23
C ASP A 152 8.20 24.68 -15.29
N ILE A 153 8.69 23.85 -14.35
CA ILE A 153 9.70 24.22 -13.35
C ILE A 153 11.04 23.55 -13.68
N GLU A 154 12.14 24.29 -13.50
CA GLU A 154 13.51 23.78 -13.66
C GLU A 154 13.78 22.60 -12.71
N GLU A 155 14.65 21.68 -13.11
CA GLU A 155 14.81 20.39 -12.44
C GLU A 155 15.28 20.49 -10.97
N ASP A 156 16.09 21.48 -10.66
CA ASP A 156 16.59 21.81 -9.32
C ASP A 156 15.56 22.50 -8.43
N GLN A 157 14.43 22.93 -8.99
CA GLN A 157 13.34 23.62 -8.30
C GLN A 157 12.07 22.76 -8.17
N LYS A 158 12.10 21.52 -8.68
CA LYS A 158 10.95 20.62 -8.65
C LYS A 158 10.57 20.26 -7.21
N TYR A 159 9.27 20.34 -6.94
CA TYR A 159 8.68 19.86 -5.71
C TYR A 159 8.67 18.33 -5.67
N THR A 160 8.71 17.80 -4.46
CA THR A 160 8.61 16.39 -4.12
C THR A 160 7.37 16.13 -3.28
N VAL A 161 7.05 14.85 -3.08
CA VAL A 161 5.91 14.45 -2.22
C VAL A 161 6.09 14.96 -0.78
N GLU A 162 7.34 15.09 -0.32
CA GLU A 162 7.69 15.56 1.03
C GLU A 162 7.43 17.06 1.24
N ASP A 163 7.24 17.80 0.15
CA ASP A 163 6.88 19.21 0.19
C ASP A 163 5.40 19.43 0.50
N PHE A 164 4.59 18.36 0.54
CA PHE A 164 3.19 18.43 0.94
C PHE A 164 3.01 18.25 2.45
N THR A 165 1.99 18.92 2.97
CA THR A 165 1.43 18.69 4.30
C THR A 165 -0.03 18.32 4.14
N ILE A 166 -0.41 17.17 4.65
CA ILE A 166 -1.82 16.74 4.69
C ILE A 166 -2.52 17.50 5.81
N ILE A 167 -3.68 18.04 5.49
CA ILE A 167 -4.54 18.71 6.46
C ILE A 167 -5.61 17.70 6.85
N GLU A 168 -5.55 17.24 8.09
CA GLU A 168 -6.60 16.42 8.68
C GLU A 168 -7.87 17.28 8.79
N ASN A 169 -8.99 16.76 8.27
CA ASN A 169 -10.31 17.39 8.43
C ASN A 169 -10.87 17.07 9.81
#